data_AF-A0AAN9AE84-F1
#
_entry.id   AF-A0AAN9AE84-F1
#
_cell.length_a   1.000
_cell.length_b   1.000
_cell.length_c   1.000
_cell.angle_alpha   90.00
_cell.angle_beta   90.00
_cell.angle_gamma   90.00
#
_symmetry.space_group_name_H-M   'P 1'
#
loop_
_entity.id
_entity.type
_entity.pdbx_description
1 polymer ?
#
loop_
_entity_poly.entity_id
_entity_poly.type
_entity_poly.pdbx_seq_one_letter_code
_entity_poly.pdbx_strand_id
1 'polypeptide(L)'
;MDLIEETRTSMELEIVLNYDPQGEPHKKGEIMHFALLKEAVNSNQKKFVAHANVQQLLGTVWYDGMPGFKRRGPVQQLLEVVKIGAMFPVYCGAFLAVPTSPFGAALKKPFIKFIVHSSSYCFFL
;
A
#
# COMPACT_ATOMS: atom_id res chain seq x y z
N MET A 1 -6.04 2.17 22.95
CA MET A 1 -6.17 3.31 22.02
C MET A 1 -5.13 4.34 22.38
N ASP A 2 -5.07 4.70 23.66
CA ASP A 2 -4.14 5.68 24.26
C ASP A 2 -2.67 5.39 23.93
N LEU A 3 -2.27 4.11 23.83
CA LEU A 3 -0.89 3.73 23.49
C LEU A 3 -0.43 4.19 22.09
N ILE A 4 -1.35 4.32 21.11
CA ILE A 4 -0.99 4.84 19.77
C ILE A 4 -0.94 6.36 19.75
N GLU A 5 -1.74 7.03 20.57
CA GLU A 5 -1.68 8.50 20.69
C GLU A 5 -0.35 8.98 21.25
N GLU A 6 0.31 8.14 22.06
CA GLU A 6 1.66 8.39 22.59
C GLU A 6 2.79 8.18 21.57
N THR A 7 2.50 7.64 20.36
CA THR A 7 3.53 7.54 19.31
C THR A 7 3.83 8.92 18.74
N ARG A 8 5.08 9.37 18.91
CA ARG A 8 5.53 10.70 18.47
C ARG A 8 6.19 10.68 17.10
N THR A 9 6.55 9.50 16.60
CA THR A 9 7.23 9.35 15.32
C THR A 9 6.61 8.26 14.44
N SER A 10 6.74 8.43 13.12
CA SER A 10 6.31 7.40 12.15
C SER A 10 7.06 6.07 12.36
N MET A 11 8.29 6.13 12.87
CA MET A 11 9.09 4.94 13.18
C MET A 11 8.52 4.14 14.35
N GLU A 12 8.15 4.81 15.45
CA GLU A 12 7.49 4.14 16.58
C GLU A 12 6.19 3.48 16.14
N LEU A 13 5.41 4.18 15.33
CA LEU A 13 4.17 3.66 14.77
C LEU A 13 4.41 2.43 13.88
N GLU A 14 5.43 2.46 13.01
CA GLU A 14 5.81 1.32 12.18
C GLU A 14 6.21 0.10 13.02
N ILE A 15 6.98 0.30 14.10
CA ILE A 15 7.37 -0.78 15.01
C ILE A 15 6.15 -1.38 15.70
N VAL A 16 5.27 -0.53 16.25
CA VAL A 16 4.03 -0.99 16.92
C VAL A 16 3.16 -1.78 15.95
N LEU A 17 2.95 -1.30 14.73
CA LEU A 17 2.07 -1.97 13.76
C LEU A 17 2.65 -3.26 13.18
N ASN A 18 3.97 -3.44 13.24
CA ASN A 18 4.66 -4.67 12.82
C ASN A 18 5.04 -5.58 14.00
N TYR A 19 4.60 -5.27 15.22
CA TYR A 19 4.94 -6.07 16.40
C TYR A 19 4.40 -7.50 16.28
N ASP A 20 5.30 -8.48 16.44
CA ASP A 20 5.00 -9.90 16.54
C ASP A 20 5.68 -10.45 17.81
N PRO A 21 4.92 -11.01 18.77
CA PRO A 21 5.48 -11.56 20.02
C PRO A 21 6.41 -12.76 19.82
N GLN A 22 6.41 -13.41 18.64
CA GLN A 22 7.30 -14.53 18.31
C GLN A 22 8.33 -14.19 17.22
N GLY A 23 8.32 -12.95 16.70
CA GLY A 23 9.15 -12.52 15.59
C GLY A 23 10.37 -11.68 16.00
N GLU A 24 11.26 -11.45 15.04
CA GLU A 24 12.35 -10.48 15.19
C GLU A 24 11.79 -9.04 15.22
N PRO A 25 12.39 -8.11 15.99
CA PRO A 25 11.98 -6.71 16.00
C PRO A 25 12.09 -6.08 14.61
N HIS A 26 11.02 -5.46 14.13
CA HIS A 26 10.99 -4.81 12.82
C HIS A 26 12.08 -3.74 12.69
N LYS A 27 12.91 -3.84 11.64
CA LYS A 27 13.96 -2.85 11.34
C LYS A 27 13.49 -1.89 10.26
N LYS A 28 13.83 -0.62 10.42
CA LYS A 28 13.51 0.45 9.45
C LYS A 28 13.99 0.05 8.05
N GLY A 29 13.06 -0.05 7.09
CA GLY A 29 13.34 -0.40 5.70
C GLY A 29 13.06 -1.87 5.34
N GLU A 30 12.68 -2.70 6.32
CA GLU A 30 12.12 -4.02 6.04
C GLU A 30 10.69 -3.92 5.47
N ILE A 31 10.27 -4.99 4.81
CA ILE A 31 8.90 -5.10 4.30
C ILE A 31 7.94 -5.05 5.49
N MET A 32 6.97 -4.14 5.47
CA MET A 32 5.94 -4.07 6.50
C MET A 32 4.98 -5.26 6.34
N HIS A 33 5.01 -6.19 7.29
CA HIS A 33 4.12 -7.34 7.35
C HIS A 33 2.79 -7.01 8.04
N PHE A 34 2.71 -5.88 8.75
CA PHE A 34 1.49 -5.35 9.38
C PHE A 34 0.79 -6.37 10.29
N ALA A 35 1.55 -7.18 11.03
CA ALA A 35 1.03 -8.29 11.82
C ALA A 35 -0.05 -7.83 12.83
N LEU A 36 0.27 -6.83 13.65
CA LEU A 36 -0.66 -6.27 14.63
C LEU A 36 -1.87 -5.60 13.95
N LEU A 37 -1.65 -4.87 12.85
CA LEU A 37 -2.73 -4.23 12.11
C LEU A 37 -3.70 -5.28 11.52
N LYS A 38 -3.18 -6.40 11.01
CA LYS A 38 -3.98 -7.51 10.48
C LYS A 38 -4.78 -8.18 11.58
N GLU A 39 -4.19 -8.38 12.75
CA GLU A 39 -4.89 -8.89 13.94
C GLU A 39 -5.99 -7.93 14.41
N ALA A 40 -5.73 -6.63 14.43
CA ALA A 40 -6.72 -5.61 14.78
C ALA A 40 -7.91 -5.59 13.80
N VAL A 41 -7.66 -5.79 12.50
CA VAL A 41 -8.71 -5.94 11.48
C VAL A 41 -9.52 -7.21 11.72
N ASN A 42 -8.86 -8.36 11.92
CA ASN A 42 -9.52 -9.64 12.20
C ASN A 42 -10.37 -9.58 13.48
N SER A 43 -9.91 -8.85 14.48
CA SER A 43 -10.60 -8.62 15.75
C SER A 43 -11.63 -7.49 15.70
N ASN A 44 -11.94 -6.95 14.52
CA ASN A 44 -12.92 -5.87 14.31
C ASN A 44 -12.67 -4.60 15.14
N GLN A 45 -11.40 -4.25 15.42
CA GLN A 45 -11.04 -3.04 16.16
C GLN A 45 -11.15 -1.78 15.27
N LYS A 46 -12.37 -1.42 14.87
CA LYS A 46 -12.64 -0.34 13.89
C LYS A 46 -12.04 1.02 14.28
N LYS A 47 -12.11 1.38 15.56
CA LYS A 47 -11.55 2.65 16.09
C LYS A 47 -10.02 2.72 15.94
N PHE A 48 -9.34 1.59 16.07
CA PHE A 48 -7.88 1.49 15.94
C PHE A 48 -7.48 1.62 14.48
N VAL A 49 -8.14 0.85 13.61
CA VAL A 49 -7.86 0.85 12.17
C VAL A 49 -8.13 2.23 11.57
N ALA A 50 -9.20 2.91 11.99
CA ALA A 50 -9.57 4.23 11.51
C ALA A 50 -8.75 5.40 12.10
N HIS A 51 -7.78 5.12 12.99
CA HIS A 51 -6.98 6.17 13.62
C HIS A 51 -6.11 6.92 12.59
N ALA A 52 -6.00 8.25 12.74
CA ALA A 52 -5.38 9.13 11.73
C ALA A 52 -3.92 8.76 11.42
N ASN A 53 -3.11 8.47 12.44
CA ASN A 53 -1.71 8.08 12.26
C ASN A 53 -1.58 6.75 11.48
N VAL A 54 -2.44 5.77 11.80
CA VAL A 54 -2.50 4.47 11.10
C VAL A 54 -2.91 4.67 9.64
N GLN A 55 -3.93 5.48 9.39
CA GLN A 55 -4.40 5.78 8.03
C GLN A 55 -3.38 6.59 7.22
N GLN A 56 -2.61 7.48 7.86
CA GLN A 56 -1.53 8.20 7.21
C GLN A 56 -0.39 7.26 6.78
N LEU A 57 0.00 6.32 7.66
CA LEU A 57 1.00 5.31 7.29
C LEU A 57 0.49 4.41 6.16
N LEU A 58 -0.73 3.90 6.29
CA LEU A 58 -1.35 3.04 5.27
C LEU A 58 -1.47 3.78 3.93
N GLY A 59 -1.84 5.05 3.95
CA GLY A 59 -1.85 5.90 2.77
C GLY A 59 -0.46 6.05 2.13
N THR A 60 0.58 6.25 2.94
CA THR A 60 1.97 6.32 2.44
C THR A 60 2.36 5.03 1.72
N VAL A 61 2.09 3.88 2.34
CA VAL A 61 2.40 2.57 1.75
C VAL A 61 1.55 2.28 0.52
N TRP A 62 0.28 2.70 0.53
CA TRP A 62 -0.63 2.53 -0.60
C TRP A 62 -0.15 3.31 -1.84
N TYR A 63 0.32 4.54 -1.67
CA TYR A 63 0.74 5.43 -2.76
C TYR A 63 2.27 5.43 -3.04
N ASP A 64 3.03 4.51 -2.44
CA ASP A 64 4.50 4.42 -2.57
C ASP A 64 4.99 4.35 -4.04
N GLY A 65 4.20 3.74 -4.94
CA GLY A 65 4.51 3.66 -6.37
C GLY A 65 4.21 4.93 -7.18
N MET A 66 3.65 5.97 -6.57
CA MET A 66 3.19 7.18 -7.26
C MET A 66 3.37 8.44 -6.41
N PRO A 67 4.62 8.91 -6.25
CA PRO A 67 4.90 10.11 -5.45
C PRO A 67 4.15 11.33 -6.00
N GLY A 68 3.50 12.05 -5.10
CA GLY A 68 2.75 13.27 -5.44
C GLY A 68 1.36 13.03 -6.05
N PHE A 69 0.92 11.79 -6.29
CA PHE A 69 -0.40 11.51 -6.85
C PHE A 69 -1.54 12.12 -6.03
N LYS A 70 -1.48 12.02 -4.70
CA LYS A 70 -2.46 12.62 -3.78
C LYS A 70 -2.56 14.15 -3.90
N ARG A 71 -1.52 14.83 -4.38
CA ARG A 71 -1.47 16.30 -4.52
C ARG A 71 -1.98 16.79 -5.87
N ARG A 72 -2.16 15.89 -6.85
CA ARG A 72 -2.66 16.22 -8.19
C ARG A 72 -4.16 16.50 -8.16
N GLY A 73 -4.63 17.30 -9.11
CA GLY A 73 -6.06 17.54 -9.30
C GLY A 73 -6.80 16.28 -9.75
N PRO A 74 -8.13 16.19 -9.54
CA PRO A 74 -8.92 14.99 -9.81
C PRO A 74 -8.86 14.55 -11.28
N VAL A 75 -8.85 15.49 -12.22
CA VAL A 75 -8.73 15.18 -13.66
C VAL A 75 -7.37 14.54 -13.98
N GLN A 76 -6.28 15.05 -13.40
CA GLN A 76 -4.95 14.48 -13.60
C GLN A 76 -4.83 13.09 -12.96
N GLN A 77 -5.44 12.89 -11.79
CA GLN A 77 -5.50 11.57 -11.15
C GLN A 77 -6.25 10.57 -12.03
N LEU A 78 -7.41 10.96 -12.57
CA LEU A 78 -8.19 10.11 -13.47
C LEU A 78 -7.40 9.74 -14.73
N LEU A 79 -6.73 10.71 -15.37
CA LEU A 79 -5.91 10.46 -16.56
C LEU A 79 -4.78 9.46 -16.28
N GLU A 80 -4.08 9.59 -15.14
CA GLU A 80 -3.03 8.63 -14.77
C GLU A 80 -3.59 7.23 -14.50
N VAL A 81 -4.74 7.13 -13.81
CA VAL A 81 -5.41 5.85 -13.55
C VAL A 81 -5.82 5.18 -14.87
N VAL A 82 -6.43 5.93 -15.79
CA VAL A 82 -6.82 5.43 -17.12
C VAL A 82 -5.59 5.00 -17.91
N LYS A 83 -4.50 5.77 -17.89
CA LYS A 83 -3.25 5.42 -18.56
C LYS A 83 -2.65 4.11 -18.02
N ILE A 84 -2.56 3.96 -16.69
CA ILE A 84 -2.07 2.73 -16.06
C ILE A 84 -2.98 1.55 -16.42
N GLY A 85 -4.29 1.75 -16.34
CA GLY A 85 -5.29 0.75 -16.69
C GLY A 85 -5.22 0.31 -18.14
N ALA A 86 -5.08 1.22 -19.10
CA ALA A 86 -4.92 0.87 -20.52
C ALA A 86 -3.62 0.10 -20.79
N MET A 87 -2.57 0.35 -20.00
CA MET A 87 -1.30 -0.37 -20.09
C MET A 87 -1.27 -1.70 -19.31
N PHE A 88 -2.39 -2.17 -18.75
CA PHE A 88 -2.43 -3.40 -17.94
C PHE A 88 -1.74 -4.62 -18.60
N PRO A 89 -1.84 -4.88 -19.93
CA PRO A 89 -1.20 -6.04 -20.53
C PRO A 89 0.33 -5.91 -20.52
N VAL A 90 0.84 -4.69 -20.67
CA VAL A 90 2.28 -4.39 -20.61
C VAL A 90 2.81 -4.63 -19.20
N TYR A 91 2.09 -4.17 -18.16
CA TYR A 91 2.47 -4.43 -16.77
C TYR A 91 2.50 -5.92 -16.46
N CYS A 92 1.46 -6.67 -16.85
CA CYS A 92 1.40 -8.11 -16.65
C CYS A 92 2.50 -8.85 -17.42
N GLY A 93 2.67 -8.54 -18.71
CA GLY A 93 3.70 -9.16 -19.55
C GLY A 93 5.13 -8.89 -19.03
N ALA A 94 5.41 -7.66 -18.63
CA ALA A 94 6.70 -7.29 -18.05
C ALA A 94 6.96 -8.01 -16.71
N PHE A 95 5.94 -8.14 -15.86
CA PHE A 95 6.06 -8.89 -14.60
C PHE A 95 6.35 -10.38 -14.81
N LEU A 96 5.73 -11.00 -15.83
CA LEU A 96 5.98 -12.40 -16.18
C LEU A 96 7.35 -12.62 -16.82
N ALA A 97 7.79 -11.70 -17.69
CA ALA A 97 9.07 -11.83 -18.38
C ALA A 97 10.27 -11.46 -17.49
N VAL A 98 10.24 -10.27 -16.88
CA VAL A 98 11.33 -9.75 -16.05
C VAL A 98 10.74 -8.96 -14.87
N PRO A 99 10.52 -9.60 -13.70
CA PRO A 99 9.85 -8.98 -12.55
C PRO A 99 10.67 -7.86 -11.87
N THR A 100 11.94 -7.68 -12.27
CA THR A 100 12.83 -6.60 -11.80
C THR A 100 12.85 -5.39 -12.74
N SER A 101 12.23 -5.48 -13.92
CA SER A 101 12.07 -4.35 -14.84
C SER A 101 11.27 -3.21 -14.20
N PRO A 102 11.36 -1.96 -14.68
CA PRO A 102 10.58 -0.85 -14.12
C PRO A 102 9.06 -1.12 -14.06
N PHE A 103 8.48 -1.69 -15.12
CA PHE A 103 7.06 -2.05 -15.16
C PHE A 103 6.74 -3.25 -14.25
N GLY A 104 7.59 -4.29 -14.24
CA GLY A 104 7.41 -5.45 -13.36
C GLY A 104 7.53 -5.09 -11.88
N ALA A 105 8.50 -4.23 -11.52
CA ALA A 105 8.68 -3.72 -10.16
C ALA A 105 7.53 -2.78 -9.76
N ALA A 106 7.02 -1.95 -10.67
CA ALA A 106 5.87 -1.10 -10.43
C ALA A 106 4.60 -1.91 -10.11
N LEU A 107 4.39 -3.07 -10.76
CA LEU A 107 3.24 -3.94 -10.47
C LEU A 107 3.27 -4.55 -9.04
N LYS A 108 4.44 -4.57 -8.38
CA LYS A 108 4.54 -4.98 -6.97
C LYS A 108 3.99 -3.93 -6.01
N LYS A 109 3.79 -2.68 -6.46
CA LYS A 109 3.24 -1.59 -5.65
C LYS A 109 1.71 -1.73 -5.55
N PRO A 110 1.12 -1.56 -4.35
CA PRO A 110 -0.26 -1.97 -4.08
C PRO A 110 -1.30 -1.23 -4.94
N PHE A 111 -1.19 0.08 -5.09
CA PHE A 111 -2.15 0.84 -5.89
C PHE A 111 -2.07 0.53 -7.39
N ILE A 112 -0.86 0.35 -7.94
CA ILE A 112 -0.69 -0.05 -9.35
C ILE A 112 -1.30 -1.43 -9.58
N LYS A 113 -1.03 -2.40 -8.68
CA LYS A 113 -1.62 -3.73 -8.72
C LYS A 113 -3.14 -3.69 -8.70
N PHE A 114 -3.72 -2.83 -7.87
CA PHE A 114 -5.17 -2.64 -7.79
C PHE A 114 -5.77 -2.16 -9.12
N ILE A 115 -5.17 -1.14 -9.75
CA ILE A 115 -5.64 -0.63 -11.05
C ILE A 115 -5.54 -1.72 -12.11
N VAL A 116 -4.38 -2.36 -12.24
CA VAL A 116 -4.12 -3.40 -13.26
C VAL A 116 -5.11 -4.57 -13.11
N HIS A 117 -5.35 -5.03 -11.88
CA HIS A 117 -6.32 -6.08 -11.62
C HIS A 117 -7.75 -5.66 -11.98
N SER A 118 -8.15 -4.45 -11.58
CA SER A 118 -9.47 -3.90 -11.89
C SER A 118 -9.68 -3.74 -13.39
N SER A 119 -8.68 -3.22 -14.12
CA SER A 119 -8.73 -3.05 -15.58
C SER A 119 -8.80 -4.38 -16.32
N SER A 120 -8.05 -5.39 -15.88
CA SER A 120 -8.15 -6.75 -16.45
C SER A 120 -9.54 -7.34 -16.26
N TYR A 121 -10.18 -7.09 -15.11
CA TYR A 121 -11.55 -7.53 -14.86
C TYR A 121 -12.56 -6.77 -15.73
N CYS A 122 -12.41 -5.45 -15.86
CA CYS A 122 -13.26 -4.65 -16.77
C CYS A 122 -13.11 -5.06 -18.24
N PHE A 123 -11.91 -5.50 -18.67
CA PHE A 123 -11.69 -6.00 -20.03
C PHE A 123 -12.30 -7.39 -20.26
N PHE A 124 -12.42 -8.20 -19.20
CA PHE A 124 -13.01 -9.54 -19.27
C PHE A 124 -14.54 -9.51 -19.40
N LEU A 125 -15.20 -8.54 -18.74
CA LEU A 125 -16.65 -8.32 -18.82
C LEU A 125 -17.08 -7.79 -20.20
#